data_AF-A0A6V8SBJ8-F1
#
_entry.id   AF-A0A6V8SBJ8-F1
#
_cell.length_a   1.000
_cell.length_b   1.000
_cell.length_c   1.000
_cell.angle_alpha   90.00
_cell.angle_beta   90.00
_cell.angle_gamma   90.00
#
_symmetry.space_group_name_H-M   'P 1'
#
loop_
_entity.id
_entity.type
_entity.pdbx_description
1 polymer ?
#
loop_
_entity_poly.entity_id
_entity_poly.type
_entity_poly.pdbx_seq_one_letter_code
_entity_poly.pdbx_strand_id
1 'polypeptide(L)'
;MIKLVRNPDIYHGKNERSNFFEGWYFKLVQPRTGDTYCFIPGIFLGKEGNSHIFIQVLKGNEKNFKYLRYRENQFKASTSEFNFQVGGSSFSLKGISLDINQQYERIFGTLYFDNIVRWPDSAINPGSMGFYNYLSFMQCYSQVCAVDGNIRGKLSINGRIVDFTGGKLYIEKNWGKAFPYSYIWAQGNSFNDGDGSITCSIAHIPMPFPMKSFTGFLIGIYAKGKFYKFTSINRSSLSISCEEEKVILKTYNKNYFLKIEAFYKQGTFMKLYAPRDGNMIPVASETLQGELNVTLFDKKRGSMIFNDRSSSAGIEFSENYMDLIYK
;
A
#
# COMPACT_ATOMS: atom_id res chain seq x y z
N MET A 1 19.30 -10.00 -11.21
CA MET A 1 18.18 -9.28 -11.87
C MET A 1 16.92 -10.13 -11.99
N ILE A 2 16.91 -11.25 -12.73
CA ILE A 2 15.68 -12.07 -12.95
C ILE A 2 15.00 -12.51 -11.65
N LYS A 3 15.78 -12.90 -10.63
CA LYS A 3 15.23 -13.31 -9.32
C LYS A 3 14.42 -12.20 -8.62
N LEU A 4 14.88 -10.94 -8.71
CA LEU A 4 14.19 -9.78 -8.11
C LEU A 4 12.89 -9.51 -8.86
N VAL A 5 12.95 -9.51 -10.19
CA VAL A 5 11.78 -9.32 -11.05
C VAL A 5 10.71 -10.40 -10.81
N ARG A 6 11.12 -11.66 -10.64
CA ARG A 6 10.20 -12.78 -10.41
C ARG A 6 9.74 -12.92 -8.95
N ASN A 7 10.36 -12.20 -8.02
CA ASN A 7 9.97 -12.18 -6.61
C ASN A 7 10.00 -10.74 -6.10
N PRO A 8 9.01 -9.92 -6.49
CA PRO A 8 8.99 -8.48 -6.18
C PRO A 8 8.83 -8.18 -4.68
N ASP A 9 8.45 -9.18 -3.89
CA ASP A 9 8.30 -9.08 -2.43
C ASP A 9 9.64 -8.79 -1.71
N ILE A 10 10.76 -9.35 -2.20
CA ILE A 10 12.05 -9.30 -1.48
C ILE A 10 12.73 -7.93 -1.57
N TYR A 11 13.80 -7.71 -0.81
CA TYR A 11 14.56 -6.47 -0.82
C TYR A 11 15.30 -6.22 -2.15
N HIS A 12 15.15 -5.04 -2.73
CA HIS A 12 15.74 -4.63 -4.02
C HIS A 12 16.98 -3.74 -3.87
N GLY A 13 17.16 -3.08 -2.74
CA GLY A 13 18.24 -2.10 -2.54
C GLY A 13 19.66 -2.64 -2.31
N LYS A 14 19.92 -3.96 -2.33
CA LYS A 14 21.25 -4.54 -1.98
C LYS A 14 22.41 -3.94 -2.79
N ASN A 15 22.18 -3.66 -4.06
CA ASN A 15 23.21 -3.13 -4.96
C ASN A 15 23.11 -1.61 -5.15
N GLU A 16 22.15 -0.97 -4.50
CA GLU A 16 21.94 0.46 -4.59
C GLU A 16 22.88 1.19 -3.62
N ARG A 17 23.22 2.43 -3.95
CA ARG A 17 24.18 3.25 -3.18
C ARG A 17 23.66 4.65 -2.86
N SER A 18 22.78 5.19 -3.70
CA SER A 18 22.21 6.53 -3.58
C SER A 18 21.00 6.66 -4.50
N ASN A 19 20.16 7.67 -4.27
CA ASN A 19 18.95 7.95 -5.05
C ASN A 19 18.02 6.74 -5.16
N PHE A 20 17.83 6.06 -4.03
CA PHE A 20 17.00 4.87 -3.94
C PHE A 20 16.15 4.92 -2.69
N PHE A 21 14.93 4.41 -2.77
CA PHE A 21 14.11 4.15 -1.61
C PHE A 21 13.48 2.77 -1.73
N GLU A 22 13.16 2.19 -0.58
CA GLU A 22 12.31 1.01 -0.49
C GLU A 22 11.56 1.03 0.84
N GLY A 23 10.24 0.89 0.78
CA GLY A 23 9.37 0.93 1.95
C GLY A 23 8.26 -0.11 1.84
N TRP A 24 7.83 -0.61 3.00
CA TRP A 24 6.79 -1.63 3.12
C TRP A 24 5.69 -1.12 4.03
N TYR A 25 4.49 -0.97 3.49
CA TYR A 25 3.30 -0.51 4.18
C TYR A 25 2.56 -1.69 4.80
N PHE A 26 2.53 -1.78 6.13
CA PHE A 26 1.76 -2.78 6.88
C PHE A 26 0.57 -2.11 7.56
N LYS A 27 -0.62 -2.27 7.00
CA LYS A 27 -1.85 -1.79 7.64
C LYS A 27 -2.56 -2.92 8.36
N LEU A 28 -2.94 -2.61 9.59
CA LEU A 28 -3.58 -3.48 10.55
C LEU A 28 -4.91 -2.85 10.95
N VAL A 29 -6.00 -3.58 10.79
CA VAL A 29 -7.33 -3.15 11.19
C VAL A 29 -7.89 -4.16 12.19
N GLN A 30 -8.45 -3.70 13.30
CA GLN A 30 -9.31 -4.51 14.17
C GLN A 30 -10.77 -4.17 13.87
N PRO A 31 -11.51 -4.98 13.08
CA PRO A 31 -12.86 -4.62 12.63
C PRO A 31 -13.85 -4.39 13.77
N ARG A 32 -13.67 -5.04 14.93
CA ARG A 32 -14.60 -4.91 16.06
C ARG A 32 -14.50 -3.56 16.78
N THR A 33 -13.29 -2.99 16.86
CA THR A 33 -13.05 -1.72 17.55
C THR A 33 -12.87 -0.55 16.58
N GLY A 34 -12.61 -0.85 15.30
CA GLY A 34 -12.20 0.12 14.29
C GLY A 34 -10.77 0.62 14.49
N ASP A 35 -10.01 0.06 15.44
CA ASP A 35 -8.62 0.44 15.68
C ASP A 35 -7.79 0.13 14.42
N THR A 36 -7.21 1.19 13.83
CA THR A 36 -6.44 1.09 12.58
C THR A 36 -5.05 1.68 12.76
N TYR A 37 -4.04 0.88 12.47
CA TYR A 37 -2.64 1.26 12.58
C TYR A 37 -1.90 0.93 11.30
N CYS A 38 -0.93 1.75 10.92
CA CYS A 38 -0.01 1.43 9.86
C CYS A 38 1.45 1.61 10.31
N PHE A 39 2.28 0.63 9.98
CA PHE A 39 3.72 0.65 10.18
C PHE A 39 4.40 0.57 8.82
N ILE A 40 5.22 1.58 8.52
CA ILE A 40 5.91 1.69 7.24
C ILE A 40 7.42 1.71 7.49
N PRO A 41 8.04 0.55 7.77
CA PRO A 41 9.49 0.46 7.75
C PRO A 41 10.04 0.69 6.34
N GLY A 42 11.23 1.27 6.26
CA GLY A 42 11.88 1.48 4.98
C GLY A 42 13.30 2.02 5.10
N ILE A 43 13.91 2.14 3.93
CA ILE A 43 15.24 2.68 3.72
C ILE A 43 15.16 3.78 2.66
N PHE A 44 15.86 4.87 2.92
CA PHE A 44 16.09 5.93 1.96
C PHE A 44 17.60 6.13 1.81
N LEU A 45 18.11 5.92 0.60
CA LEU A 45 19.48 6.20 0.21
C LEU A 45 19.49 7.54 -0.52
N GLY A 46 19.78 8.61 0.23
CA GLY A 46 19.80 9.97 -0.29
C GLY A 46 21.06 10.28 -1.11
N LYS A 47 21.11 11.49 -1.68
CA LYS A 47 22.37 12.08 -2.13
C LYS A 47 23.08 12.73 -0.93
N GLU A 48 24.39 12.92 -1.04
CA GLU A 48 25.19 13.73 -0.09
C GLU A 48 25.04 13.31 1.39
N GLY A 49 24.94 12.01 1.65
CA GLY A 49 24.88 11.50 3.03
C GLY A 49 23.53 11.65 3.73
N ASN A 50 22.46 12.08 3.05
CA ASN A 50 21.09 12.13 3.61
C ASN A 50 20.40 10.76 3.67
N SER A 51 21.19 9.68 3.74
CA SER A 51 20.69 8.32 3.83
C SER A 51 20.25 8.00 5.26
N HIS A 52 19.13 7.31 5.40
CA HIS A 52 18.62 6.90 6.70
C HIS A 52 17.62 5.75 6.56
N ILE A 53 17.45 5.04 7.67
CA ILE A 53 16.42 4.02 7.83
C ILE A 53 15.27 4.65 8.60
N PHE A 54 14.06 4.17 8.38
CA PHE A 54 12.90 4.72 9.07
C PHE A 54 11.85 3.67 9.39
N ILE A 55 11.00 3.99 10.36
CA ILE A 55 9.67 3.42 10.51
C ILE A 55 8.70 4.61 10.57
N GLN A 56 7.76 4.69 9.64
CA GLN A 56 6.62 5.59 9.80
C GLN A 56 5.55 4.88 10.61
N VAL A 57 4.98 5.57 11.60
CA VAL A 57 3.91 5.03 12.46
C VAL A 57 2.70 5.91 12.29
N LEU A 58 1.60 5.31 11.83
CA LEU A 58 0.30 5.95 11.73
C LEU A 58 -0.64 5.30 12.74
N LYS A 59 -1.29 6.14 13.54
CA LYS A 59 -2.36 5.77 14.47
C LYS A 59 -3.64 6.39 13.97
N GLY A 60 -4.39 5.63 13.17
CA GLY A 60 -5.49 6.13 12.34
C GLY A 60 -6.57 6.84 13.13
N ASN A 61 -7.03 6.24 14.22
CA ASN A 61 -8.08 6.79 15.08
C ASN A 61 -7.64 8.10 15.76
N GLU A 62 -6.35 8.22 16.09
CA GLU A 62 -5.75 9.39 16.74
C GLU A 62 -5.36 10.49 15.74
N LYS A 63 -5.40 10.23 14.44
CA LYS A 63 -4.85 11.11 13.38
C LYS A 63 -3.40 11.51 13.67
N ASN A 64 -2.64 10.57 14.23
CA ASN A 64 -1.31 10.83 14.72
C ASN A 64 -0.28 10.07 13.88
N PHE A 65 0.73 10.82 13.44
CA PHE A 65 1.79 10.35 12.58
C PHE A 65 3.15 10.64 13.19
N LYS A 66 4.07 9.67 13.07
CA LYS A 66 5.48 9.82 13.49
C LYS A 66 6.42 9.26 12.44
N TYR A 67 7.51 9.99 12.19
CA TYR A 67 8.61 9.57 11.33
C TYR A 67 9.85 9.24 12.17
N LEU A 68 10.06 7.96 12.43
CA LEU A 68 11.07 7.47 13.36
C LEU A 68 12.32 7.08 12.57
N ARG A 69 13.40 7.88 12.68
CA ARG A 69 14.67 7.62 11.99
C ARG A 69 15.55 6.66 12.78
N TYR A 70 16.30 5.83 12.06
CA TYR A 70 17.29 4.88 12.56
C TYR A 70 18.58 5.01 11.75
N ARG A 71 19.68 4.52 12.32
CA ARG A 71 20.99 4.48 11.64
C ARG A 71 21.00 3.39 10.57
N GLU A 72 21.81 3.57 9.53
CA GLU A 72 21.93 2.61 8.42
C GLU A 72 22.29 1.18 8.86
N ASN A 73 23.18 1.06 9.86
CA ASN A 73 23.59 -0.25 10.39
C ASN A 73 22.49 -0.98 11.18
N GLN A 74 21.33 -0.35 11.39
CA GLN A 74 20.17 -0.94 12.05
C GLN A 74 19.17 -1.53 11.03
N PHE A 75 19.53 -1.59 9.75
CA PHE A 75 18.76 -2.27 8.72
C PHE A 75 19.42 -3.57 8.29
N LYS A 76 18.65 -4.65 8.24
CA LYS A 76 19.08 -5.95 7.72
C LYS A 76 17.94 -6.54 6.91
N ALA A 77 18.22 -7.02 5.70
CA ALA A 77 17.19 -7.61 4.85
C ALA A 77 17.69 -8.86 4.13
N SER A 78 16.81 -9.86 4.02
CA SER A 78 17.04 -11.04 3.21
C SER A 78 16.93 -10.71 1.72
N THR A 79 17.81 -11.32 0.92
CA THR A 79 17.74 -11.26 -0.55
C THR A 79 17.13 -12.51 -1.19
N SER A 80 16.56 -13.38 -0.38
CA SER A 80 15.85 -14.57 -0.84
C SER A 80 14.40 -14.64 -0.37
N GLU A 81 14.06 -13.89 0.68
CA GLU A 81 12.76 -13.96 1.35
C GLU A 81 12.28 -12.57 1.75
N PHE A 82 10.97 -12.41 1.90
CA PHE A 82 10.37 -11.23 2.52
C PHE A 82 10.61 -11.33 4.04
N ASN A 83 11.78 -10.86 4.47
CA ASN A 83 12.18 -10.83 5.88
C ASN A 83 13.25 -9.75 6.07
N PHE A 84 13.00 -8.79 6.95
CA PHE A 84 13.93 -7.71 7.24
C PHE A 84 13.73 -7.14 8.65
N GLN A 85 14.69 -6.34 9.10
CA GLN A 85 14.76 -5.72 10.42
C GLN A 85 15.07 -4.23 10.29
N VAL A 86 14.45 -3.44 11.18
CA VAL A 86 14.73 -2.02 11.40
C VAL A 86 14.83 -1.78 12.91
N GLY A 87 16.01 -1.39 13.41
CA GLY A 87 16.23 -1.27 14.85
C GLY A 87 16.05 -2.62 15.55
N GLY A 88 15.25 -2.65 16.63
CA GLY A 88 14.85 -3.89 17.30
C GLY A 88 13.64 -4.59 16.65
N SER A 89 13.03 -3.99 15.63
CA SER A 89 11.80 -4.51 15.01
C SER A 89 12.11 -5.41 13.82
N SER A 90 11.28 -6.45 13.61
CA SER A 90 11.37 -7.40 12.50
C SER A 90 10.05 -7.53 11.74
N PHE A 91 10.13 -7.69 10.43
CA PHE A 91 8.98 -7.70 9.53
C PHE A 91 9.07 -8.86 8.55
N SER A 92 7.96 -9.58 8.38
CA SER A 92 7.84 -10.69 7.45
C SER A 92 6.39 -10.89 6.98
N LEU A 93 6.16 -11.78 6.02
CA LEU A 93 4.80 -12.22 5.66
C LEU A 93 4.16 -13.16 6.70
N LYS A 94 4.91 -13.61 7.70
CA LYS A 94 4.40 -14.47 8.79
C LYS A 94 4.05 -13.68 10.04
N GLY A 95 4.44 -12.40 10.11
CA GLY A 95 4.24 -11.58 11.30
C GLY A 95 5.20 -10.40 11.39
N ILE A 96 4.91 -9.53 12.35
CA ILE A 96 5.78 -8.43 12.76
C ILE A 96 6.10 -8.57 14.25
N SER A 97 7.33 -8.21 14.63
CA SER A 97 7.71 -8.00 16.02
C SER A 97 8.21 -6.57 16.13
N LEU A 98 7.57 -5.79 17.00
CA LEU A 98 7.87 -4.38 17.18
C LEU A 98 8.60 -4.17 18.50
N ASP A 99 9.68 -3.40 18.42
CA ASP A 99 10.46 -2.89 19.53
C ASP A 99 10.84 -1.45 19.17
N ILE A 100 9.94 -0.52 19.50
CA ILE A 100 10.05 0.91 19.20
C ILE A 100 9.99 1.67 20.51
N ASN A 101 11.06 2.39 20.81
CA ASN A 101 11.17 3.22 22.01
C ASN A 101 11.93 4.52 21.69
N GLN A 102 11.31 5.42 20.94
CA GLN A 102 11.92 6.71 20.59
C GLN A 102 10.87 7.77 20.24
N GLN A 103 11.26 9.06 20.35
CA GLN A 103 10.40 10.21 20.06
C GLN A 103 9.02 10.15 20.72
N TYR A 104 8.98 9.71 21.99
CA TYR A 104 7.75 9.52 22.78
C TYR A 104 6.82 8.40 22.30
N GLU A 105 7.21 7.62 21.29
CA GLU A 105 6.51 6.38 20.91
C GLU A 105 7.14 5.18 21.62
N ARG A 106 6.29 4.40 22.29
CA ARG A 106 6.62 3.18 23.01
C ARG A 106 5.71 2.06 22.52
N ILE A 107 6.17 1.33 21.51
CA ILE A 107 5.39 0.29 20.83
C ILE A 107 6.15 -1.03 20.90
N PHE A 108 5.54 -2.02 21.57
CA PHE A 108 6.14 -3.33 21.79
C PHE A 108 5.14 -4.46 21.55
N GLY A 109 5.64 -5.58 21.04
CA GLY A 109 4.86 -6.81 20.95
C GLY A 109 5.03 -7.51 19.61
N THR A 110 4.33 -8.63 19.47
CA THR A 110 4.42 -9.49 18.28
C THR A 110 3.03 -9.79 17.76
N LEU A 111 2.88 -9.67 16.45
CA LEU A 111 1.70 -10.08 15.71
C LEU A 111 2.08 -11.18 14.74
N TYR A 112 1.25 -12.21 14.66
CA TYR A 112 1.37 -13.32 13.73
C TYR A 112 0.31 -13.18 12.65
N PHE A 113 0.68 -13.54 11.42
CA PHE A 113 -0.20 -13.43 10.27
C PHE A 113 -0.52 -14.82 9.70
N ASP A 114 -1.81 -15.07 9.50
CA ASP A 114 -2.31 -16.32 8.94
C ASP A 114 -3.23 -16.04 7.74
N ASN A 115 -3.51 -17.08 6.94
CA ASN A 115 -4.43 -17.00 5.80
C ASN A 115 -4.11 -15.85 4.83
N ILE A 116 -2.83 -15.60 4.59
CA ILE A 116 -2.38 -14.54 3.68
C ILE A 116 -2.90 -14.81 2.27
N VAL A 117 -3.70 -13.88 1.75
CA VAL A 117 -4.09 -13.82 0.36
C VAL A 117 -3.10 -12.88 -0.35
N ARG A 118 -2.39 -13.40 -1.33
CA ARG A 118 -1.43 -12.63 -2.14
C ARG A 118 -2.08 -12.11 -3.41
N TRP A 119 -1.48 -11.07 -4.00
CA TRP A 119 -1.79 -10.70 -5.37
C TRP A 119 -1.41 -11.85 -6.33
N PRO A 120 -2.33 -12.36 -7.18
CA PRO A 120 -2.03 -13.46 -8.10
C PRO A 120 -1.02 -13.07 -9.17
N ASP A 121 0.13 -13.74 -9.16
CA ASP A 121 1.25 -13.54 -10.06
C ASP A 121 1.39 -14.65 -11.10
N SER A 122 2.30 -14.46 -12.05
CA SER A 122 2.75 -15.51 -12.96
C SER A 122 4.17 -15.21 -13.45
N ALA A 123 4.81 -16.16 -14.13
CA ALA A 123 6.12 -15.93 -14.71
C ALA A 123 6.13 -14.75 -15.71
N ILE A 124 5.06 -14.58 -16.49
CA ILE A 124 4.94 -13.52 -17.49
C ILE A 124 4.52 -12.19 -16.84
N ASN A 125 3.71 -12.25 -15.78
CA ASN A 125 3.23 -11.09 -15.04
C ASN A 125 3.54 -11.26 -13.54
N PRO A 126 4.80 -11.06 -13.13
CA PRO A 126 5.17 -11.21 -11.73
C PRO A 126 4.61 -10.04 -10.90
N GLY A 127 3.98 -10.35 -9.77
CA GLY A 127 3.47 -9.34 -8.84
C GLY A 127 2.31 -8.47 -9.35
N SER A 128 2.04 -7.37 -8.63
CA SER A 128 0.96 -6.44 -8.94
C SER A 128 1.22 -5.63 -10.20
N MET A 129 2.46 -5.19 -10.42
CA MET A 129 2.87 -4.48 -11.63
C MET A 129 2.95 -5.36 -12.89
N GLY A 130 2.94 -6.69 -12.74
CA GLY A 130 2.99 -7.62 -13.86
C GLY A 130 4.19 -7.37 -14.77
N PHE A 131 3.94 -7.29 -16.08
CA PHE A 131 4.98 -7.06 -17.08
C PHE A 131 5.86 -5.82 -16.80
N TYR A 132 5.35 -4.79 -16.13
CA TYR A 132 6.14 -3.58 -15.85
C TYR A 132 7.34 -3.83 -14.93
N ASN A 133 7.37 -4.91 -14.15
CA ASN A 133 8.54 -5.30 -13.35
C ASN A 133 9.76 -5.66 -14.20
N TYR A 134 9.58 -5.94 -15.50
CA TYR A 134 10.69 -6.18 -16.44
C TYR A 134 11.29 -4.88 -17.00
N LEU A 135 10.62 -3.74 -16.85
CA LEU A 135 11.10 -2.45 -17.34
C LEU A 135 12.00 -1.83 -16.30
N SER A 136 13.25 -1.51 -16.63
CA SER A 136 14.24 -0.97 -15.66
C SER A 136 14.16 0.54 -15.45
N PHE A 137 13.32 1.25 -16.21
CA PHE A 137 13.26 2.71 -16.23
C PHE A 137 12.12 3.31 -15.39
N MET A 138 11.29 2.49 -14.74
CA MET A 138 10.19 3.02 -13.92
C MET A 138 10.76 3.79 -12.72
N GLN A 139 10.20 4.98 -12.48
CA GLN A 139 10.62 5.84 -11.36
C GLN A 139 10.23 5.22 -10.00
N CYS A 140 9.05 4.61 -9.95
CA CYS A 140 8.49 3.92 -8.80
C CYS A 140 7.98 2.54 -9.27
N TYR A 141 8.30 1.52 -8.48
CA TYR A 141 7.69 0.22 -8.57
C TYR A 141 6.81 -0.01 -7.34
N SER A 142 5.76 -0.81 -7.50
CA SER A 142 4.82 -1.21 -6.46
C SER A 142 4.61 -2.71 -6.49
N GLN A 143 4.44 -3.30 -5.31
CA GLN A 143 4.08 -4.69 -5.12
C GLN A 143 3.07 -4.83 -4.00
N VAL A 144 1.89 -5.37 -4.30
CA VAL A 144 0.91 -5.75 -3.27
C VAL A 144 1.25 -7.16 -2.77
N CYS A 145 1.98 -7.21 -1.67
CA CYS A 145 2.48 -8.47 -1.09
C CYS A 145 1.36 -9.30 -0.45
N ALA A 146 0.42 -8.65 0.24
CA ALA A 146 -0.76 -9.28 0.82
C ALA A 146 -1.99 -8.38 0.60
N VAL A 147 -2.98 -8.90 -0.13
CA VAL A 147 -4.26 -8.22 -0.35
C VAL A 147 -5.17 -8.40 0.86
N ASP A 148 -5.10 -9.54 1.54
CA ASP A 148 -5.80 -9.79 2.80
C ASP A 148 -5.02 -10.77 3.69
N GLY A 149 -5.37 -10.84 4.96
CA GLY A 149 -4.80 -11.79 5.92
C GLY A 149 -5.39 -11.60 7.30
N ASN A 150 -5.26 -12.62 8.14
CA ASN A 150 -5.74 -12.60 9.52
C ASN A 150 -4.59 -12.30 10.47
N ILE A 151 -4.88 -11.56 11.54
CA ILE A 151 -3.91 -11.22 12.57
C ILE A 151 -4.23 -11.96 13.87
N ARG A 152 -3.18 -12.42 14.56
CA ARG A 152 -3.21 -12.88 15.96
C ARG A 152 -2.15 -12.17 16.78
N GLY A 153 -2.50 -11.79 18.01
CA GLY A 153 -1.57 -11.17 18.95
C GLY A 153 -1.97 -9.75 19.34
N LYS A 154 -1.11 -9.12 20.14
CA LYS A 154 -1.36 -7.82 20.77
C LYS A 154 -0.13 -6.94 20.69
N LEU A 155 -0.36 -5.64 20.64
CA LEU A 155 0.69 -4.63 20.80
C LEU A 155 0.41 -3.79 22.05
N SER A 156 1.46 -3.47 22.79
CA SER A 156 1.44 -2.39 23.78
C SER A 156 1.86 -1.10 23.08
N ILE A 157 0.93 -0.16 22.91
CA ILE A 157 1.11 1.11 22.23
C ILE A 157 0.94 2.23 23.26
N ASN A 158 2.05 2.88 23.64
CA ASN A 158 2.08 3.98 24.61
C ASN A 158 1.38 3.63 25.95
N GLY A 159 1.54 2.39 26.40
CA GLY A 159 0.92 1.87 27.62
C GLY A 159 -0.49 1.29 27.45
N ARG A 160 -1.15 1.50 26.29
CA ARG A 160 -2.43 0.86 25.96
C ARG A 160 -2.19 -0.47 25.26
N ILE A 161 -2.84 -1.53 25.72
CA ILE A 161 -2.87 -2.81 24.99
C ILE A 161 -3.93 -2.74 23.89
N VAL A 162 -3.52 -3.01 22.66
CA VAL A 162 -4.41 -3.16 21.50
C VAL A 162 -4.35 -4.61 21.03
N ASP A 163 -5.51 -5.28 21.03
CA ASP A 163 -5.65 -6.67 20.59
C ASP A 163 -6.05 -6.73 19.11
N PHE A 164 -5.14 -7.23 18.28
CA PHE A 164 -5.36 -7.40 16.85
C PHE A 164 -5.84 -8.81 16.50
N THR A 165 -6.13 -9.66 17.49
CA THR A 165 -6.63 -11.01 17.23
C THR A 165 -7.98 -10.95 16.51
N GLY A 166 -8.06 -11.63 15.37
CA GLY A 166 -9.20 -11.53 14.45
C GLY A 166 -9.19 -10.29 13.55
N GLY A 167 -8.11 -9.51 13.60
CA GLY A 167 -7.88 -8.35 12.75
C GLY A 167 -7.50 -8.71 11.31
N LYS A 168 -7.48 -7.69 10.46
CA LYS A 168 -7.22 -7.76 9.03
C LYS A 168 -5.90 -7.09 8.67
N LEU A 169 -5.17 -7.70 7.74
CA LEU A 169 -3.83 -7.29 7.31
C LEU A 169 -3.81 -6.92 5.83
N TYR A 170 -3.16 -5.81 5.53
CA TYR A 170 -2.76 -5.43 4.17
C TYR A 170 -1.26 -5.12 4.13
N ILE A 171 -0.57 -5.61 3.09
CA ILE A 171 0.85 -5.33 2.89
C ILE A 171 1.10 -4.89 1.44
N GLU A 172 1.63 -3.68 1.28
CA GLU A 172 2.13 -3.16 0.01
C GLU A 172 3.59 -2.71 0.17
N LYS A 173 4.32 -2.71 -0.93
CA LYS A 173 5.71 -2.31 -0.98
C LYS A 173 5.92 -1.39 -2.17
N ASN A 174 6.73 -0.35 -1.98
CA ASN A 174 7.19 0.52 -3.05
C ASN A 174 8.71 0.63 -3.04
N TRP A 175 9.32 0.72 -4.22
CA TRP A 175 10.76 0.97 -4.36
C TRP A 175 11.09 1.72 -5.63
N GLY A 176 12.28 2.33 -5.70
CA GLY A 176 12.72 3.07 -6.87
C GLY A 176 13.42 4.37 -6.50
N LYS A 177 13.24 5.41 -7.31
CA LYS A 177 13.90 6.71 -7.15
C LYS A 177 12.99 7.75 -6.50
N ALA A 178 11.72 7.75 -6.86
CA ALA A 178 10.71 8.67 -6.31
C ALA A 178 9.30 8.12 -6.54
N PHE A 179 8.32 8.65 -5.82
CA PHE A 179 6.90 8.38 -6.10
C PHE A 179 6.44 9.07 -7.39
N PRO A 180 5.35 8.60 -8.02
CA PRO A 180 4.74 9.29 -9.15
C PRO A 180 4.34 10.73 -8.76
N TYR A 181 4.42 11.66 -9.72
CA TYR A 181 4.06 13.07 -9.50
C TYR A 181 2.58 13.24 -9.12
N SER A 182 1.71 12.47 -9.76
CA SER A 182 0.27 12.48 -9.54
C SER A 182 -0.21 11.04 -9.34
N TYR A 183 -0.87 10.77 -8.22
CA TYR A 183 -1.45 9.48 -7.89
C TYR A 183 -2.68 9.59 -6.98
N ILE A 184 -3.53 8.58 -7.07
CA ILE A 184 -4.64 8.28 -6.15
C ILE A 184 -4.44 6.84 -5.66
N TRP A 185 -4.50 6.62 -4.36
CA TRP A 185 -4.48 5.29 -3.76
C TRP A 185 -5.65 5.09 -2.81
N ALA A 186 -6.23 3.90 -2.82
CA ALA A 186 -7.28 3.50 -1.89
C ALA A 186 -7.18 2.02 -1.55
N GLN A 187 -7.40 1.67 -0.29
CA GLN A 187 -7.37 0.30 0.20
C GLN A 187 -8.39 0.06 1.30
N GLY A 188 -9.07 -1.08 1.26
CA GLY A 188 -9.91 -1.55 2.36
C GLY A 188 -10.07 -3.06 2.33
N ASN A 189 -10.09 -3.70 3.50
CA ASN A 189 -10.24 -5.15 3.64
C ASN A 189 -10.96 -5.58 4.94
N SER A 190 -11.69 -4.63 5.53
CA SER A 190 -12.53 -4.81 6.71
C SER A 190 -13.97 -4.41 6.38
N PHE A 191 -14.55 -5.11 5.41
CA PHE A 191 -15.94 -4.87 4.99
C PHE A 191 -16.93 -5.52 5.97
N ASN A 192 -18.16 -4.99 6.03
CA ASN A 192 -19.16 -5.39 7.03
C ASN A 192 -19.50 -6.88 6.96
N ASP A 193 -19.63 -7.44 5.75
CA ASP A 193 -19.97 -8.85 5.54
C ASP A 193 -18.72 -9.76 5.54
N GLY A 194 -17.51 -9.22 5.74
CA GLY A 194 -16.30 -10.00 6.07
C GLY A 194 -15.53 -10.65 4.92
N ASP A 195 -16.00 -10.53 3.67
CA ASP A 195 -15.52 -11.34 2.53
C ASP A 195 -14.86 -10.53 1.38
N GLY A 196 -14.45 -9.30 1.65
CA GLY A 196 -13.90 -8.38 0.66
C GLY A 196 -12.51 -7.84 1.01
N SER A 197 -11.68 -7.65 -0.01
CA SER A 197 -10.50 -6.79 0.04
C SER A 197 -10.32 -6.08 -1.29
N ILE A 198 -10.06 -4.79 -1.26
CA ILE A 198 -9.78 -3.96 -2.42
C ILE A 198 -8.47 -3.21 -2.22
N THR A 199 -7.69 -3.13 -3.28
CA THR A 199 -6.61 -2.16 -3.44
C THR A 199 -6.75 -1.49 -4.80
N CYS A 200 -6.43 -0.20 -4.84
CA CYS A 200 -6.53 0.63 -6.02
C CYS A 200 -5.37 1.63 -6.01
N SER A 201 -4.44 1.47 -6.94
CA SER A 201 -3.36 2.43 -7.18
C SER A 201 -3.50 2.99 -8.58
N ILE A 202 -3.59 4.30 -8.72
CA ILE A 202 -3.67 5.01 -10.01
C ILE A 202 -2.56 6.05 -10.02
N ALA A 203 -1.77 6.11 -11.09
CA ALA A 203 -0.63 7.01 -11.15
C ALA A 203 -0.37 7.52 -12.57
N HIS A 204 0.14 8.74 -12.66
CA HIS A 204 0.73 9.26 -13.87
C HIS A 204 2.15 8.67 -14.01
N ILE A 205 2.35 7.86 -15.06
CA ILE A 205 3.60 7.17 -15.32
C ILE A 205 4.41 7.94 -16.38
N PRO A 206 5.57 8.52 -16.01
CA PRO A 206 6.46 9.12 -16.99
C PRO A 206 7.09 8.03 -17.86
N MET A 207 7.18 8.29 -19.17
CA MET A 207 7.87 7.41 -20.11
C MET A 207 9.16 8.08 -20.60
N PRO A 208 10.21 7.30 -20.91
CA PRO A 208 11.44 7.84 -21.52
C PRO A 208 11.11 8.62 -22.79
N PHE A 209 11.76 9.77 -22.96
CA PHE A 209 11.66 10.56 -24.19
C PHE A 209 12.02 9.69 -25.42
N PRO A 210 11.24 9.71 -26.51
CA PRO A 210 10.13 10.63 -26.83
C PRO A 210 8.71 10.10 -26.53
N MET A 211 8.57 9.01 -25.78
CA MET A 211 7.25 8.43 -25.48
C MET A 211 6.44 9.36 -24.56
N LYS A 212 5.14 9.52 -24.87
CA LYS A 212 4.22 10.23 -23.99
C LYS A 212 3.99 9.45 -22.70
N SER A 213 3.81 10.16 -21.61
CA SER A 213 3.33 9.58 -20.35
C SER A 213 1.93 9.00 -20.50
N PHE A 214 1.54 8.16 -19.54
CA PHE A 214 0.20 7.58 -19.51
C PHE A 214 -0.31 7.43 -18.07
N THR A 215 -1.62 7.25 -17.91
CA THR A 215 -2.22 6.90 -16.62
C THR A 215 -2.18 5.39 -16.45
N GLY A 216 -1.31 4.90 -15.58
CA GLY A 216 -1.27 3.52 -15.14
C GLY A 216 -2.21 3.30 -13.97
N PHE A 217 -2.81 2.11 -13.87
CA PHE A 217 -3.58 1.73 -12.71
C PHE A 217 -3.48 0.23 -12.42
N LEU A 218 -3.49 -0.09 -11.13
CA LEU A 218 -3.44 -1.42 -10.55
C LEU A 218 -4.59 -1.53 -9.55
N ILE A 219 -5.71 -2.10 -9.98
CA ILE A 219 -6.90 -2.27 -9.15
C ILE A 219 -7.19 -3.77 -9.04
N GLY A 220 -7.34 -4.25 -7.80
CA GLY A 220 -7.58 -5.66 -7.51
C GLY A 220 -8.56 -5.82 -6.38
N ILE A 221 -9.61 -6.62 -6.60
CA ILE A 221 -10.56 -7.01 -5.57
C ILE A 221 -10.50 -8.52 -5.32
N TYR A 222 -10.30 -8.90 -4.08
CA TYR A 222 -10.59 -10.24 -3.58
C TYR A 222 -12.00 -10.25 -3.00
N ALA A 223 -12.88 -11.08 -3.54
CA ALA A 223 -14.25 -11.20 -3.06
C ALA A 223 -14.69 -12.66 -3.12
N LYS A 224 -15.27 -13.17 -2.03
CA LYS A 224 -15.87 -14.52 -1.97
C LYS A 224 -14.94 -15.63 -2.50
N GLY A 225 -13.68 -15.61 -2.04
CA GLY A 225 -12.69 -16.62 -2.43
C GLY A 225 -12.03 -16.43 -3.79
N LYS A 226 -12.36 -15.37 -4.54
CA LYS A 226 -11.84 -15.13 -5.89
C LYS A 226 -11.23 -13.74 -6.06
N PHE A 227 -10.12 -13.67 -6.80
CA PHE A 227 -9.46 -12.42 -7.15
C PHE A 227 -9.84 -11.93 -8.55
N TYR A 228 -10.14 -10.63 -8.67
CA TYR A 228 -10.52 -9.96 -9.91
C TYR A 228 -9.58 -8.78 -10.17
N LYS A 229 -8.92 -8.79 -11.33
CA LYS A 229 -7.92 -7.78 -11.73
C LYS A 229 -8.49 -6.77 -12.71
N PHE A 230 -8.20 -5.50 -12.46
CA PHE A 230 -8.45 -4.38 -13.35
C PHE A 230 -7.18 -3.53 -13.43
N THR A 231 -6.44 -3.68 -14.52
CA THR A 231 -5.11 -3.07 -14.66
C THR A 231 -4.95 -2.46 -16.04
N SER A 232 -4.05 -1.51 -16.20
CA SER A 232 -3.71 -0.96 -17.52
C SER A 232 -3.21 -2.03 -18.51
N ILE A 233 -2.61 -3.13 -18.02
CA ILE A 233 -2.08 -4.21 -18.86
C ILE A 233 -3.12 -5.26 -19.28
N ASN A 234 -4.25 -5.39 -18.57
CA ASN A 234 -5.28 -6.40 -18.89
C ASN A 234 -6.47 -5.81 -19.67
N ARG A 235 -6.24 -4.70 -20.38
CA ARG A 235 -7.24 -4.00 -21.21
C ARG A 235 -8.48 -3.58 -20.42
N SER A 236 -8.32 -3.29 -19.14
CA SER A 236 -9.36 -2.60 -18.39
C SER A 236 -9.37 -1.12 -18.77
N SER A 237 -10.51 -0.46 -18.59
CA SER A 237 -10.63 1.00 -18.69
C SER A 237 -11.03 1.58 -17.34
N LEU A 238 -10.79 2.87 -17.15
CA LEU A 238 -10.97 3.57 -15.89
C LEU A 238 -11.58 4.94 -16.16
N SER A 239 -12.61 5.30 -15.40
CA SER A 239 -13.12 6.65 -15.27
C SER A 239 -13.07 7.08 -13.82
N ILE A 240 -12.66 8.33 -13.59
CA ILE A 240 -12.52 8.95 -12.27
C ILE A 240 -13.40 10.19 -12.25
N SER A 241 -14.17 10.37 -11.19
CA SER A 241 -14.87 11.63 -10.91
C SER A 241 -14.71 11.99 -9.43
N CYS A 242 -14.64 13.28 -9.15
CA CYS A 242 -14.58 13.80 -7.79
C CYS A 242 -15.82 14.63 -7.48
N GLU A 243 -16.28 14.45 -6.25
CA GLU A 243 -17.27 15.29 -5.57
C GLU A 243 -16.59 15.85 -4.31
N GLU A 244 -17.26 16.72 -3.57
CA GLU A 244 -16.75 17.18 -2.27
C GLU A 244 -16.54 15.96 -1.36
N GLU A 245 -15.31 15.81 -0.84
CA GLU A 245 -14.95 14.74 0.11
C GLU A 245 -15.21 13.30 -0.38
N LYS A 246 -15.25 13.10 -1.70
CA LYS A 246 -15.52 11.81 -2.32
C LYS A 246 -14.85 11.64 -3.69
N VAL A 247 -14.23 10.48 -3.91
CA VAL A 247 -13.75 10.04 -5.24
C VAL A 247 -14.55 8.83 -5.69
N ILE A 248 -15.02 8.85 -6.94
CA ILE A 248 -15.70 7.73 -7.57
C ILE A 248 -14.83 7.20 -8.69
N LEU A 249 -14.52 5.91 -8.60
CA LEU A 249 -13.78 5.17 -9.59
C LEU A 249 -14.69 4.12 -10.21
N LYS A 250 -14.74 4.08 -11.54
CA LYS A 250 -15.41 2.99 -12.27
C LYS A 250 -14.40 2.36 -13.21
N THR A 251 -14.26 1.04 -13.11
CA THR A 251 -13.41 0.27 -14.01
C THR A 251 -14.15 -0.92 -14.57
N TYR A 252 -13.83 -1.24 -15.82
CA TYR A 252 -14.54 -2.25 -16.58
C TYR A 252 -13.60 -2.98 -17.51
N ASN A 253 -13.84 -4.28 -17.65
CA ASN A 253 -13.22 -5.14 -18.66
C ASN A 253 -14.28 -5.94 -19.41
N LYS A 254 -13.87 -6.95 -20.19
CA LYS A 254 -14.78 -7.79 -20.96
C LYS A 254 -15.85 -8.47 -20.08
N ASN A 255 -15.49 -8.90 -18.88
CA ASN A 255 -16.31 -9.77 -18.04
C ASN A 255 -16.94 -9.04 -16.85
N TYR A 256 -16.28 -8.01 -16.33
CA TYR A 256 -16.62 -7.42 -15.03
C TYR A 256 -16.72 -5.91 -15.07
N PHE A 257 -17.54 -5.37 -14.17
CA PHE A 257 -17.63 -3.96 -13.82
C PHE A 257 -17.36 -3.81 -12.32
N LEU A 258 -16.52 -2.84 -11.94
CA LEU A 258 -16.19 -2.52 -10.56
C LEU A 258 -16.39 -1.01 -10.34
N LYS A 259 -17.14 -0.65 -9.30
CA LYS A 259 -17.30 0.72 -8.80
C LYS A 259 -16.70 0.79 -7.40
N ILE A 260 -15.91 1.83 -7.14
CA ILE A 260 -15.38 2.17 -5.83
C ILE A 260 -15.78 3.62 -5.55
N GLU A 261 -16.48 3.85 -4.45
CA GLU A 261 -16.77 5.19 -3.93
C GLU A 261 -15.98 5.35 -2.64
N ALA A 262 -14.99 6.24 -2.67
CA ALA A 262 -14.10 6.52 -1.57
C ALA A 262 -14.48 7.83 -0.91
N PHE A 263 -14.97 7.78 0.32
CA PHE A 263 -15.38 8.93 1.12
C PHE A 263 -14.31 9.22 2.16
N TYR A 264 -14.03 10.50 2.40
CA TYR A 264 -12.99 10.92 3.33
C TYR A 264 -13.30 12.28 3.93
N LYS A 265 -12.70 12.62 5.06
CA LYS A 265 -12.78 13.96 5.65
C LYS A 265 -11.42 14.64 5.58
N GLN A 266 -11.34 15.87 5.06
CA GLN A 266 -10.05 16.55 4.86
C GLN A 266 -9.26 16.69 6.17
N GLY A 267 -9.94 17.00 7.28
CA GLY A 267 -9.33 17.09 8.61
C GLY A 267 -8.89 15.75 9.25
N THR A 268 -8.81 14.68 8.47
CA THR A 268 -8.32 13.36 8.91
C THR A 268 -7.00 12.95 8.25
N PHE A 269 -6.54 13.71 7.25
CA PHE A 269 -5.32 13.41 6.53
C PHE A 269 -4.07 13.71 7.35
N MET A 270 -3.09 12.82 7.23
CA MET A 270 -1.75 12.94 7.77
C MET A 270 -0.77 13.09 6.60
N LYS A 271 0.27 13.91 6.79
CA LYS A 271 1.32 14.13 5.79
C LYS A 271 2.48 13.17 6.03
N LEU A 272 2.48 12.07 5.28
CA LEU A 272 3.49 11.03 5.31
C LEU A 272 4.71 11.45 4.50
N TYR A 273 5.87 10.94 4.90
CA TYR A 273 7.08 11.13 4.13
C TYR A 273 7.09 10.18 2.93
N ALA A 274 7.39 10.75 1.77
CA ALA A 274 7.54 10.03 0.51
C ALA A 274 8.75 10.56 -0.26
N PRO A 275 9.36 9.73 -1.11
CA PRO A 275 10.53 10.10 -1.88
C PRO A 275 10.13 11.01 -3.06
N ARG A 276 10.71 12.21 -3.12
CA ARG A 276 10.50 13.19 -4.19
C ARG A 276 11.80 13.95 -4.44
N ASP A 277 12.21 14.01 -5.70
CA ASP A 277 13.38 14.76 -6.17
C ASP A 277 14.66 14.49 -5.35
N GLY A 278 14.92 13.22 -5.04
CA GLY A 278 16.11 12.80 -4.30
C GLY A 278 16.08 13.13 -2.80
N ASN A 279 14.91 13.49 -2.26
CA ASN A 279 14.67 13.77 -0.85
C ASN A 279 13.51 12.92 -0.31
N MET A 280 13.46 12.74 1.01
CA MET A 280 12.33 12.12 1.71
C MET A 280 11.56 13.23 2.43
N ILE A 281 10.36 13.58 1.96
CA ILE A 281 9.62 14.78 2.36
C ILE A 281 8.12 14.52 2.61
N PRO A 282 7.42 15.29 3.46
CA PRO A 282 6.06 15.02 3.91
C PRO A 282 4.98 15.42 2.89
N VAL A 283 4.97 14.77 1.72
CA VAL A 283 4.09 15.14 0.58
C VAL A 283 2.94 14.16 0.31
N ALA A 284 2.98 12.95 0.87
CA ALA A 284 1.91 11.98 0.72
C ALA A 284 0.80 12.27 1.73
N SER A 285 -0.39 12.66 1.26
CA SER A 285 -1.54 12.91 2.11
C SER A 285 -2.35 11.63 2.26
N GLU A 286 -2.33 10.98 3.43
CA GLU A 286 -3.10 9.74 3.69
C GLU A 286 -4.08 9.90 4.87
N THR A 287 -5.28 9.34 4.75
CA THR A 287 -6.17 9.05 5.88
C THR A 287 -6.41 7.55 6.02
N LEU A 288 -6.52 7.09 7.27
CA LEU A 288 -6.95 5.73 7.63
C LEU A 288 -8.40 5.68 8.14
N GLN A 289 -9.09 6.83 8.12
CA GLN A 289 -10.50 6.98 8.52
C GLN A 289 -11.42 7.06 7.29
N GLY A 290 -10.93 6.63 6.12
CA GLY A 290 -11.70 6.62 4.89
C GLY A 290 -12.80 5.57 4.93
N GLU A 291 -13.80 5.76 4.09
CA GLU A 291 -14.84 4.75 3.87
C GLU A 291 -14.89 4.38 2.39
N LEU A 292 -15.10 3.10 2.10
CA LEU A 292 -15.29 2.61 0.74
C LEU A 292 -16.65 1.96 0.61
N ASN A 293 -17.43 2.35 -0.39
CA ASN A 293 -18.51 1.51 -0.93
C ASN A 293 -18.03 0.88 -2.22
N VAL A 294 -18.08 -0.45 -2.30
CA VAL A 294 -17.51 -1.20 -3.43
C VAL A 294 -18.55 -2.12 -4.02
N THR A 295 -18.76 -2.00 -5.33
CA THR A 295 -19.68 -2.85 -6.09
C THR A 295 -18.93 -3.58 -7.20
N LEU A 296 -18.99 -4.91 -7.24
CA LEU A 296 -18.46 -5.76 -8.30
C LEU A 296 -19.61 -6.53 -8.98
N PHE A 297 -19.67 -6.44 -10.31
CA PHE A 297 -20.75 -7.02 -11.12
C PHE A 297 -20.19 -7.92 -12.23
N ASP A 298 -20.81 -9.10 -12.40
CA ASP A 298 -20.55 -10.01 -13.53
C ASP A 298 -21.45 -9.64 -14.71
N LYS A 299 -20.85 -9.10 -15.77
CA LYS A 299 -21.59 -8.63 -16.95
C LYS A 299 -22.20 -9.78 -17.74
N LYS A 300 -21.55 -10.95 -17.76
CA LYS A 300 -22.02 -12.11 -18.53
C LYS A 300 -23.20 -12.79 -17.85
N ARG A 301 -23.15 -12.89 -16.52
CA ARG A 301 -24.23 -13.50 -15.70
C ARG A 301 -25.33 -12.50 -15.34
N GLY A 302 -25.09 -11.20 -15.48
CA GLY A 302 -26.05 -10.17 -15.08
C GLY A 302 -26.26 -10.12 -13.56
N SER A 303 -25.24 -10.48 -12.77
CA SER A 303 -25.38 -10.68 -11.33
C SER A 303 -24.33 -9.92 -10.52
N MET A 304 -24.74 -9.40 -9.37
CA MET A 304 -23.86 -8.76 -8.39
C MET A 304 -23.02 -9.81 -7.66
N ILE A 305 -21.69 -9.65 -7.69
CA ILE A 305 -20.76 -10.52 -6.98
C ILE A 305 -20.53 -10.01 -5.56
N PHE A 306 -20.28 -8.70 -5.44
CA PHE A 306 -19.92 -8.03 -4.20
C PHE A 306 -20.56 -6.64 -4.15
N ASN A 307 -21.10 -6.27 -3.00
CA ASN A 307 -21.61 -4.93 -2.73
C ASN A 307 -21.60 -4.68 -1.23
N ASP A 308 -20.57 -4.00 -0.76
CA ASP A 308 -20.36 -3.83 0.68
C ASP A 308 -19.61 -2.53 0.98
N ARG A 309 -19.59 -2.15 2.25
CA ARG A 309 -18.93 -0.97 2.80
C ARG A 309 -17.85 -1.37 3.80
N SER A 310 -16.75 -0.61 3.79
CA SER A 310 -15.67 -0.67 4.77
C SER A 310 -15.42 0.72 5.34
N SER A 311 -15.36 0.88 6.67
CA SER A 311 -15.19 2.17 7.36
C SER A 311 -13.77 2.45 7.88
N SER A 312 -12.82 1.54 7.61
CA SER A 312 -11.42 1.66 8.03
C SER A 312 -10.50 1.65 6.80
N ALA A 313 -10.86 2.41 5.78
CA ALA A 313 -10.12 2.46 4.53
C ALA A 313 -8.94 3.42 4.58
N GLY A 314 -7.86 3.03 3.90
CA GLY A 314 -6.75 3.90 3.57
C GLY A 314 -7.11 4.64 2.29
N ILE A 315 -6.98 5.96 2.29
CA ILE A 315 -7.14 6.81 1.11
C ILE A 315 -5.96 7.78 1.09
N GLU A 316 -5.22 7.78 -0.02
CA GLU A 316 -4.04 8.64 -0.19
C GLU A 316 -4.12 9.40 -1.51
N PHE A 317 -3.74 10.67 -1.45
CA PHE A 317 -3.62 11.55 -2.61
C PHE A 317 -2.24 12.18 -2.67
N SER A 318 -1.67 12.23 -3.86
CA SER A 318 -0.63 13.21 -4.18
C SER A 318 -1.20 14.63 -4.18
N GLU A 319 -0.36 15.65 -4.04
CA GLU A 319 -0.77 17.06 -4.13
C GLU A 319 -1.47 17.41 -5.46
N ASN A 320 -1.02 16.80 -6.56
CA ASN A 320 -1.51 17.08 -7.91
C ASN A 320 -2.42 15.98 -8.46
N TYR A 321 -3.14 15.26 -7.60
CA TYR A 321 -3.96 14.11 -8.01
C TYR A 321 -5.05 14.47 -9.04
N MET A 322 -5.48 15.73 -9.08
CA MET A 322 -6.47 16.25 -10.02
C MET A 322 -6.02 16.15 -11.49
N ASP A 323 -4.71 16.11 -11.76
CA ASP A 323 -4.15 15.91 -13.10
C ASP A 323 -4.54 14.54 -13.71
N LEU A 324 -4.98 13.59 -12.87
CA LEU A 324 -5.49 12.29 -13.33
C LEU A 324 -6.93 12.36 -13.83
N ILE A 325 -7.63 13.45 -13.52
CA ILE A 325 -9.08 13.62 -13.74
C ILE A 325 -9.31 14.59 -14.89
N TYR A 326 -8.63 15.73 -14.87
CA TYR A 326 -8.69 16.74 -15.91
C TYR A 326 -7.54 16.50 -16.90
N LYS A 327 -7.83 15.80 -18.00
CA LYS A 327 -6.87 15.55 -19.09
C LYS A 327 -7.06 16.49 -20.26
#